data_AF-A0A1H0ITS4-F1
#
_entry.id   AF-A0A1H0ITS4-F1
#
_cell.length_a   1.000
_cell.length_b   1.000
_cell.length_c   1.000
_cell.angle_alpha   90.00
_cell.angle_beta   90.00
_cell.angle_gamma   90.00
#
_symmetry.space_group_name_H-M   'P 1'
#
loop_
_entity.id
_entity.type
_entity.pdbx_description
1 polymer ?
#
loop_
_entity_poly.entity_id
_entity_poly.type
_entity_poly.pdbx_seq_one_letter_code
_entity_poly.pdbx_strand_id
1 'polypeptide(L)' 'MSGKQTEKQVLEDLSDEQRALLKRVLEIERAKLHITAYDATDDLLAAVKEILP' A
#
# COMPACT_ATOMS: atom_id res chain seq x y z
N MET A 1 24.62 -15.07 -1.07
CA MET A 1 24.92 -14.11 0.01
C MET A 1 23.74 -13.14 0.10
N SER A 2 22.75 -13.41 0.96
CA SER A 2 21.61 -12.49 1.14
C SER A 2 22.10 -11.31 1.99
N GLY A 3 22.61 -10.28 1.32
CA GLY A 3 23.07 -9.05 1.96
C GLY A 3 21.87 -8.38 2.63
N LYS A 4 21.98 -8.07 3.92
CA LYS A 4 20.99 -7.28 4.64
C LYS A 4 20.87 -5.91 3.98
N GLN A 5 19.94 -5.74 3.05
CA GLN A 5 19.57 -4.43 2.56
C GLN A 5 19.00 -3.65 3.74
N THR A 6 19.51 -2.45 3.95
CA THR A 6 18.96 -1.53 4.94
C THR A 6 17.68 -0.90 4.36
N GLU A 7 16.73 -0.49 5.21
CA GLU A 7 15.51 0.18 4.73
C GLU A 7 15.82 1.38 3.83
N LYS A 8 16.88 2.12 4.15
CA LYS A 8 17.35 3.23 3.32
C LYS A 8 17.77 2.77 1.92
N GLN A 9 18.54 1.69 1.83
CA GLN A 9 18.96 1.10 0.55
C GLN A 9 17.75 0.69 -0.28
N VAL A 10 16.76 0.04 0.35
CA VAL A 10 15.54 -0.40 -0.32
C VAL A 10 14.77 0.78 -0.90
N LEU A 11 14.65 1.90 -0.17
CA LEU A 11 13.95 3.09 -0.64
C LEU A 11 14.69 3.84 -1.76
N GLU A 12 16.03 3.82 -1.73
CA GLU A 12 16.88 4.39 -2.77
C GLU A 12 16.78 3.60 -4.07
N ASP A 13 16.71 2.27 -3.97
CA ASP A 13 16.61 1.33 -5.09
C ASP A 13 15.23 1.33 -5.79
N LEU A 14 14.21 1.98 -5.20
CA LEU A 14 12.88 2.10 -5.84
C LEU A 14 12.92 3.06 -7.04
N SER A 15 12.22 2.70 -8.11
CA SER A 15 11.91 3.66 -9.18
C SER A 15 10.93 4.73 -8.71
N ASP A 16 10.82 5.82 -9.45
CA ASP A 16 9.90 6.92 -9.09
C ASP A 16 8.43 6.47 -9.12
N GLU A 17 8.06 5.57 -10.03
CA GLU A 17 6.73 4.95 -10.06
C GLU A 17 6.48 4.07 -8.84
N GLN A 18 7.48 3.28 -8.42
CA GLN A 18 7.38 2.44 -7.23
C GLN A 18 7.30 3.28 -5.94
N ARG A 19 8.04 4.39 -5.86
CA ARG A 19 7.94 5.35 -4.75
C ARG A 19 6.56 6.02 -4.71
N ALA A 20 6.00 6.39 -5.85
CA ALA A 20 4.66 6.96 -5.94
C ALA A 20 3.58 5.96 -5.49
N LEU A 21 3.69 4.70 -5.89
CA LEU A 21 2.81 3.63 -5.46
C LEU A 21 2.94 3.37 -3.95
N LEU A 22 4.16 3.26 -3.44
CA LEU A 22 4.43 3.07 -2.00
C LEU A 22 3.82 4.20 -1.17
N LYS A 23 3.99 5.46 -1.62
CA LYS A 23 3.39 6.62 -0.96
C LYS A 23 1.86 6.51 -0.91
N ARG A 24 1.22 6.16 -2.03
CA ARG A 24 -0.23 6.02 -2.12
C ARG A 24 -0.76 4.89 -1.23
N VAL A 25 -0.04 3.77 -1.16
CA VAL A 25 -0.37 2.66 -0.25
C VAL A 25 -0.26 3.12 1.21
N LEU A 26 0.82 3.82 1.58
CA LEU A 26 0.99 4.34 2.94
C LEU A 26 -0.09 5.38 3.31
N GLU A 27 -0.51 6.20 2.37
CA GLU A 27 -1.63 7.15 2.56
C GLU A 27 -2.96 6.41 2.76
N ILE A 28 -3.22 5.33 2.01
CA ILE A 28 -4.39 4.47 2.18
C ILE A 28 -4.34 3.76 3.54
N GLU A 29 -3.22 3.15 3.91
CA GLU A 29 -3.07 2.47 5.20
C GLU A 29 -3.18 3.45 6.37
N ARG A 30 -2.64 4.66 6.24
CA ARG A 30 -2.84 5.74 7.22
C ARG A 30 -4.31 6.15 7.29
N ALA A 31 -4.99 6.29 6.16
CA ALA A 31 -6.41 6.57 6.13
C ALA A 31 -7.20 5.43 6.79
N LYS A 32 -6.88 4.16 6.52
CA LYS A 32 -7.42 2.95 7.18
C LYS A 32 -7.19 2.94 8.69
N LEU A 33 -6.03 3.37 9.16
CA LEU A 33 -5.75 3.53 10.59
C LEU A 33 -6.62 4.62 11.22
N HIS A 34 -6.84 5.75 10.53
CA HIS A 34 -7.84 6.75 10.94
C HIS A 34 -9.29 6.26 10.81
N ILE A 35 -9.49 5.24 9.99
CA ILE A 35 -10.71 4.49 9.72
C ILE A 35 -10.78 3.23 10.60
N THR A 36 -9.97 3.07 11.65
CA THR A 36 -10.25 2.04 12.69
C THR A 36 -11.53 2.31 13.50
N ALA A 37 -12.33 3.31 13.08
CA ALA A 37 -13.75 3.47 13.42
C ALA A 37 -14.74 3.11 12.27
N TYR A 38 -14.28 2.69 11.09
CA TYR A 38 -15.08 2.33 9.92
C TYR A 38 -14.45 1.14 9.15
N ASP A 39 -15.03 -0.04 9.24
CA ASP A 39 -14.51 -1.21 8.52
C ASP A 39 -14.99 -1.21 7.05
N ALA A 40 -14.14 -0.75 6.13
CA ALA A 40 -14.42 -0.66 4.69
C ALA A 40 -14.13 -1.97 3.92
N THR A 41 -13.95 -3.09 4.63
CA THR A 41 -13.60 -4.39 4.02
C THR A 41 -14.67 -4.85 3.03
N ASP A 42 -15.96 -4.65 3.36
CA ASP A 42 -17.07 -5.02 2.49
C ASP A 42 -17.15 -4.13 1.23
N ASP A 43 -16.85 -2.84 1.37
CA ASP A 43 -16.86 -1.87 0.26
C ASP A 43 -15.74 -2.18 -0.76
N LEU A 44 -14.56 -2.55 -0.26
CA LEU A 44 -13.44 -2.99 -1.11
C LEU A 44 -13.73 -4.32 -1.81
N LEU A 45 -14.35 -5.28 -1.11
CA LEU A 45 -14.76 -6.56 -1.69
C LEU A 45 -15.82 -6.39 -2.78
N ALA A 46 -16.75 -5.46 -2.62
CA ALA A 46 -17.74 -5.13 -3.62
C ALA A 46 -17.09 -4.51 -4.88
N ALA A 47 -16.22 -3.51 -4.70
CA ALA A 47 -15.54 -2.85 -5.81
C ALA A 47 -14.66 -3.81 -6.62
N VAL A 48 -13.98 -4.75 -5.97
CA VAL A 48 -13.13 -5.74 -6.65
C VAL A 48 -13.98 -6.70 -7.50
N LYS A 49 -15.14 -7.14 -7.01
CA LYS A 49 -16.07 -8.02 -7.75
C LYS A 49 -16.70 -7.35 -8.97
N GLU A 50 -16.82 -6.03 -8.97
CA GLU A 50 -17.31 -5.28 -10.14
C GLU A 50 -16.25 -5.13 -11.24
N ILE A 51 -14.96 -5.13 -10.86
CA ILE A 51 -13.84 -4.94 -11.81
C ILE A 51 -13.35 -6.28 -12.36
N LEU A 52 -13.43 -7.35 -11.58
CA LEU A 52 -13.03 -8.71 -11.96
C LEU A 52 -14.17 -9.68 -11.60
N PRO A 53 -14.88 -10.27 -12.58
CA PRO A 53 -15.84 -11.33 -12.29
C PRO A 53 -15.16 -12.59 -11.74
#